data_AF-A0A4S3PVZ0-F1
#
_entry.id   AF-A0A4S3PVZ0-F1
#
_cell.length_a   1.000
_cell.length_b   1.000
_cell.length_c   1.000
_cell.angle_alpha   90.00
_cell.angle_beta   90.00
_cell.angle_gamma   90.00
#
_symmetry.space_group_name_H-M   'P 1'
#
loop_
_entity.id
_entity.type
_entity.pdbx_description
1 polymer ?
#
loop_
_entity_poly.entity_id
_entity_poly.type
_entity_poly.pdbx_seq_one_letter_code
_entity_poly.pdbx_strand_id
1 'polypeptide(L)'
;MIEIYAGNTLIQTIRKVMSANVRETLEGEFTLSFTVLAKSALALKTKQLAKLNDQYFEIVQIAKSLQGSLPVCSVTCEHVSYILNDEIFNINAFDFTGDPAAGLNQLLSGTPFSAGTVDFTDSCTMKINQEVSRRAALMQYIAILGGEIEYNGYLINIRKHRGSMEYQPVTGSKNVTNVSVSHDSRENASSYNISFFKLLNLAVGDNVHIVFKPLGIDVKTRIISLEYNPFYRYNIQVEVGRYKPSISDTFYRIENSMNKVESSLNDVGSSVDGLKYQMDQLGVSYTIVKNLTVDASFINVTYEVEKGDTHQYHAKYSYATDGSGRITSITLEDIFSELLLKEVSTLLVDAARFEITYADGETASYNYTTDSSGRITGIEKV
;
A
#
# COMPACT_ATOMS: atom_id res chain seq x y z
N MET A 1 -38.98 14.53 21.05
CA MET A 1 -39.66 14.93 19.78
C MET A 1 -38.61 14.99 18.69
N ILE A 2 -38.99 14.95 17.41
CA ILE A 2 -38.05 15.18 16.30
C ILE A 2 -38.32 16.56 15.73
N GLU A 3 -37.30 17.40 15.65
CA GLU A 3 -37.39 18.74 15.05
C GLU A 3 -36.73 18.71 13.67
N ILE A 4 -37.42 19.22 12.65
CA ILE A 4 -36.97 19.20 11.26
C ILE A 4 -36.59 20.61 10.84
N TYR A 5 -35.36 20.76 10.36
CA TYR A 5 -34.78 22.03 9.93
C TYR A 5 -34.42 22.01 8.45
N ALA A 6 -34.53 23.18 7.80
CA ALA A 6 -33.89 23.46 6.53
C ALA A 6 -32.90 24.61 6.75
N GLY A 7 -31.59 24.30 6.70
CA GLY A 7 -30.58 25.20 7.25
C GLY A 7 -30.86 25.47 8.73
N ASN A 8 -30.94 26.76 9.11
CA ASN A 8 -31.21 27.18 10.49
C ASN A 8 -32.71 27.36 10.81
N THR A 9 -33.59 27.15 9.83
CA THR A 9 -35.03 27.39 9.99
C THR A 9 -35.74 26.12 10.41
N LEU A 10 -36.42 26.16 11.56
CA LEU A 10 -37.31 25.08 11.99
C LEU A 10 -38.54 25.03 11.06
N ILE A 11 -38.68 23.92 10.33
CA ILE A 11 -39.78 23.68 9.38
C ILE A 11 -40.96 22.99 10.08
N GLN A 12 -40.67 22.00 10.92
CA GLN A 12 -41.70 21.20 11.55
C GLN A 12 -41.22 20.53 12.84
N THR A 13 -42.11 20.35 13.82
CA THR A 13 -41.88 19.47 14.97
C THR A 13 -42.76 18.23 14.88
N ILE A 14 -42.15 17.06 14.78
CA ILE A 14 -42.80 15.76 14.82
C ILE A 14 -42.91 15.30 16.27
N ARG A 15 -44.11 15.40 16.84
CA ARG A 15 -44.40 15.01 18.23
C ARG A 15 -44.77 13.54 18.40
N LYS A 16 -45.29 12.91 17.33
CA LYS A 16 -45.72 11.52 17.33
C LYS A 16 -45.24 10.84 16.05
N VAL A 17 -44.65 9.68 16.22
CA VAL A 17 -44.23 8.76 15.16
C VAL A 17 -44.99 7.45 15.32
N MET A 18 -45.19 6.73 14.23
CA MET A 18 -45.73 5.37 14.25
C MET A 18 -44.65 4.38 14.73
N SER A 19 -43.42 4.58 14.26
CA SER A 19 -42.23 3.87 14.70
C SER A 19 -41.03 4.81 14.58
N ALA A 20 -40.01 4.56 15.39
CA ALA A 20 -38.70 5.17 15.24
C ALA A 20 -37.64 4.21 15.74
N ASN A 21 -36.44 4.37 15.22
CA ASN A 21 -35.31 3.53 15.49
C ASN A 21 -34.04 4.36 15.40
N VAL A 22 -33.21 4.27 16.42
CA VAL A 22 -31.86 4.82 16.45
C VAL A 22 -30.91 3.63 16.52
N ARG A 23 -29.93 3.58 15.61
CA ARG A 23 -28.86 2.61 15.62
C ARG A 23 -27.52 3.32 15.80
N GLU A 24 -26.73 2.85 16.75
CA GLU A 24 -25.42 3.41 17.10
C GLU A 24 -24.42 2.29 17.35
N THR A 25 -23.16 2.44 16.88
CA THR A 25 -22.09 1.45 17.08
C THR A 25 -20.80 2.07 17.61
N LEU A 26 -19.94 1.25 18.22
CA LEU A 26 -18.58 1.67 18.58
C LEU A 26 -17.70 1.97 17.35
N GLU A 27 -18.07 1.45 16.18
CA GLU A 27 -17.42 1.73 14.88
C GLU A 27 -17.84 3.08 14.28
N GLY A 28 -18.70 3.83 14.95
CA GLY A 28 -19.10 5.17 14.54
C GLY A 28 -20.20 5.21 13.48
N GLU A 29 -20.99 4.14 13.35
CA GLU A 29 -22.30 4.22 12.71
C GLU A 29 -23.27 4.92 13.66
N PHE A 30 -24.05 5.84 13.11
CA PHE A 30 -25.10 6.52 13.86
C PHE A 30 -26.22 6.95 12.91
N THR A 31 -27.37 6.28 13.01
CA THR A 31 -28.51 6.47 12.11
C THR A 31 -29.81 6.63 12.88
N LEU A 32 -30.76 7.30 12.25
CA LEU A 32 -32.13 7.48 12.74
C LEU A 32 -33.08 7.11 11.60
N SER A 33 -34.04 6.25 11.86
CA SER A 33 -35.19 6.08 10.97
C SER A 33 -36.49 6.26 11.73
N PHE A 34 -37.51 6.76 11.05
CA PHE A 34 -38.84 6.90 11.64
C PHE A 34 -39.94 6.84 10.58
N THR A 35 -41.12 6.40 11.00
CA THR A 35 -42.32 6.37 10.16
C THR A 35 -43.38 7.29 10.76
N VAL A 36 -44.00 8.10 9.91
CA VAL A 36 -45.14 8.97 10.26
C VAL A 36 -46.28 8.75 9.27
N LEU A 37 -47.48 9.25 9.59
CA LEU A 37 -48.55 9.33 8.60
C LEU A 37 -48.12 10.27 7.46
N ALA A 38 -48.48 9.93 6.22
CA ALA A 38 -48.07 10.71 5.05
C ALA A 38 -48.45 12.21 5.14
N LYS A 39 -49.60 12.53 5.76
CA LYS A 39 -50.03 13.91 6.03
C LYS A 39 -49.06 14.71 6.90
N SER A 40 -48.33 14.03 7.79
CA SER A 40 -47.34 14.62 8.69
C SER A 40 -45.97 14.75 8.03
N ALA A 41 -45.81 14.26 6.80
CA ALA A 41 -44.55 14.29 6.07
C ALA A 41 -44.55 15.24 4.85
N LEU A 42 -45.59 16.06 4.69
CA LEU A 42 -45.77 16.91 3.50
C LEU A 42 -44.63 17.93 3.30
N ALA A 43 -44.06 18.44 4.39
CA ALA A 43 -42.95 19.40 4.36
C ALA A 43 -41.56 18.75 4.37
N LEU A 44 -41.49 17.41 4.48
CA LEU A 44 -40.21 16.69 4.56
C LEU A 44 -39.57 16.59 3.19
N LYS A 45 -38.27 16.86 3.13
CA LYS A 45 -37.43 16.76 1.96
C LYS A 45 -36.08 16.14 2.36
N THR A 46 -35.44 15.47 1.42
CA THR A 46 -34.04 15.07 1.60
C THR A 46 -33.15 16.31 1.82
N LYS A 47 -31.98 16.12 2.45
CA LYS A 47 -31.05 17.18 2.87
C LYS A 47 -31.55 18.11 3.99
N GLN A 48 -32.76 17.91 4.50
CA GLN A 48 -33.19 18.55 5.76
C GLN A 48 -32.54 17.86 6.97
N LEU A 49 -32.42 18.59 8.08
CA LEU A 49 -31.84 18.07 9.32
C LEU A 49 -32.94 17.69 10.31
N ALA A 50 -32.93 16.45 10.77
CA ALA A 50 -33.70 15.98 11.90
C ALA A 50 -32.85 16.08 13.18
N LYS A 51 -33.31 16.86 14.16
CA LYS A 51 -32.71 16.93 15.50
C LYS A 51 -33.45 16.00 16.46
N LEU A 52 -32.69 15.17 17.18
CA LEU A 52 -33.18 14.28 18.23
C LEU A 52 -32.13 14.19 19.35
N ASN A 53 -32.50 14.52 20.59
CA ASN A 53 -31.61 14.44 21.77
C ASN A 53 -30.24 15.12 21.56
N ASP A 54 -30.26 16.34 21.03
CA ASP A 54 -29.08 17.15 20.69
C ASP A 54 -28.12 16.59 19.62
N GLN A 55 -28.54 15.51 18.95
CA GLN A 55 -27.89 14.97 17.77
C GLN A 55 -28.64 15.41 16.51
N TYR A 56 -27.89 15.54 15.41
CA TYR A 56 -28.38 16.00 14.12
C TYR A 56 -28.22 14.91 13.07
N PHE A 57 -29.27 14.66 12.31
CA PHE A 57 -29.31 13.63 11.27
C PHE A 57 -29.82 14.24 9.96
N GLU A 58 -29.07 14.07 8.86
CA GLU A 58 -29.53 14.45 7.53
C GLU A 58 -30.56 13.44 7.03
N ILE A 59 -31.69 13.92 6.50
CA ILE A 59 -32.66 13.06 5.80
C ILE A 59 -32.07 12.65 4.46
N VAL A 60 -31.69 11.38 4.33
CA VAL A 60 -31.10 10.82 3.11
C VAL A 60 -32.15 10.14 2.22
N GLN A 61 -33.24 9.64 2.81
CA GLN A 61 -34.29 8.94 2.06
C GLN A 61 -35.68 9.21 2.63
N ILE A 62 -36.65 9.37 1.73
CA ILE A 62 -38.07 9.45 2.05
C ILE A 62 -38.82 8.46 1.15
N ALA A 63 -39.52 7.50 1.77
CA ALA A 63 -40.35 6.53 1.08
C ALA A 63 -41.81 6.68 1.52
N LYS A 64 -42.74 6.79 0.56
CA LYS A 64 -44.18 6.87 0.82
C LYS A 64 -44.85 5.59 0.35
N SER A 65 -45.73 5.03 1.18
CA SER A 65 -46.42 3.77 0.88
C SER A 65 -47.77 3.69 1.60
N LEU A 66 -48.54 2.66 1.27
CA LEU A 66 -49.74 2.27 2.03
C LEU A 66 -49.37 1.07 2.91
N GLN A 67 -49.62 1.17 4.22
CA GLN A 67 -49.57 0.04 5.14
C GLN A 67 -51.00 -0.37 5.47
N GLY A 68 -51.52 -1.38 4.76
CA GLY A 68 -52.96 -1.64 4.69
C GLY A 68 -53.67 -0.47 3.99
N SER A 69 -54.61 0.18 4.69
CA SER A 69 -55.29 1.40 4.20
C SER A 69 -54.66 2.70 4.69
N LEU A 70 -53.61 2.64 5.52
CA LEU A 70 -52.99 3.83 6.11
C LEU A 70 -51.85 4.35 5.22
N PRO A 71 -51.93 5.59 4.71
CA PRO A 71 -50.82 6.21 4.00
C PRO A 71 -49.73 6.63 4.99
N VAL A 72 -48.54 6.07 4.81
CA VAL A 72 -47.37 6.26 5.68
C VAL A 72 -46.20 6.82 4.89
N CYS A 73 -45.27 7.42 5.64
CA CYS A 73 -44.01 7.94 5.13
C CYS A 73 -42.89 7.46 6.04
N SER A 74 -42.00 6.64 5.51
CA SER A 74 -40.77 6.20 6.16
C SER A 74 -39.63 7.12 5.78
N VAL A 75 -38.86 7.54 6.77
CA VAL A 75 -37.76 8.48 6.64
C VAL A 75 -36.51 7.81 7.19
N THR A 76 -35.45 7.80 6.39
CA THR A 76 -34.12 7.32 6.80
C THR A 76 -33.20 8.53 6.89
N CYS A 77 -32.46 8.61 8.00
CA CYS A 77 -31.52 9.66 8.28
C CYS A 77 -30.18 9.10 8.73
N GLU A 78 -29.11 9.78 8.34
CA GLU A 78 -27.74 9.50 8.77
C GLU A 78 -27.24 10.65 9.65
N HIS A 79 -26.44 10.36 10.67
CA HIS A 79 -25.85 11.43 11.48
C HIS A 79 -25.04 12.38 10.60
N VAL A 80 -25.00 13.66 10.95
CA VAL A 80 -24.29 14.69 10.16
C VAL A 80 -22.80 14.37 9.95
N SER A 81 -22.19 13.49 10.73
CA SER A 81 -20.81 13.04 10.51
C SER A 81 -20.59 12.29 9.20
N TYR A 82 -21.65 11.79 8.55
CA TYR A 82 -21.54 11.12 7.26
C TYR A 82 -21.13 12.07 6.13
N ILE A 83 -21.30 13.40 6.29
CA ILE A 83 -20.77 14.39 5.34
C ILE A 83 -19.25 14.28 5.21
N LEU A 84 -18.55 13.72 6.19
CA LEU A 84 -17.10 13.49 6.11
C LEU A 84 -16.72 12.44 5.04
N ASN A 85 -17.70 11.76 4.44
CA ASN A 85 -17.50 10.92 3.25
C ASN A 85 -17.58 11.72 1.93
N ASP A 86 -18.11 12.94 1.93
CA ASP A 86 -18.25 13.74 0.71
C ASP A 86 -16.88 14.14 0.18
N GLU A 87 -16.72 14.03 -1.14
CA GLU A 87 -15.46 14.29 -1.85
C GLU A 87 -14.90 15.70 -1.59
N ILE A 88 -15.76 16.67 -1.31
CA ILE A 88 -15.35 18.06 -0.98
C ILE A 88 -14.47 18.14 0.28
N PHE A 89 -14.57 17.16 1.18
CA PHE A 89 -13.74 17.11 2.40
C PHE A 89 -12.55 16.16 2.28
N ASN A 90 -12.37 15.49 1.14
CA ASN A 90 -11.22 14.62 0.90
C ASN A 90 -9.91 15.36 1.18
N ILE A 91 -8.93 14.62 1.66
CA ILE A 91 -7.56 15.11 1.87
C ILE A 91 -6.59 14.24 1.09
N ASN A 92 -5.59 14.88 0.50
CA ASN A 92 -4.55 14.20 -0.27
C ASN A 92 -3.27 14.00 0.55
N ALA A 93 -3.13 14.76 1.63
CA ALA A 93 -2.01 14.67 2.54
C ALA A 93 -2.44 15.06 3.95
N PHE A 94 -1.84 14.40 4.93
CA PHE A 94 -1.88 14.75 6.34
C PHE A 94 -0.58 14.27 6.95
N ASP A 95 0.13 15.13 7.68
CA ASP A 95 1.33 14.74 8.41
C ASP A 95 1.27 15.48 9.75
N PHE A 96 1.12 14.70 10.82
CA PHE A 96 0.98 15.24 12.17
C PHE A 96 1.76 14.37 13.14
N THR A 97 2.48 15.03 14.05
CA THR A 97 3.05 14.43 15.24
C THR A 97 2.86 15.41 16.40
N GLY A 98 2.20 14.99 17.47
CA GLY A 98 1.95 15.86 18.62
C GLY A 98 0.81 15.40 19.50
N ASP A 99 0.17 16.36 20.18
CA ASP A 99 -0.97 16.12 21.08
C ASP A 99 -2.21 15.58 20.32
N PRO A 100 -2.86 14.52 20.82
CA PRO A 100 -4.01 13.90 20.15
C PRO A 100 -5.20 14.84 19.89
N ALA A 101 -5.49 15.79 20.79
CA ALA A 101 -6.60 16.71 20.61
C ALA A 101 -6.27 17.78 19.55
N ALA A 102 -5.03 18.27 19.55
CA ALA A 102 -4.54 19.17 18.50
C ALA A 102 -4.56 18.50 17.12
N GLY A 103 -4.11 17.25 17.02
CA GLY A 103 -4.12 16.49 15.77
C GLY A 103 -5.52 16.20 15.26
N LEU A 104 -6.49 15.91 16.15
CA LEU A 104 -7.89 15.75 15.75
C LEU A 104 -8.48 17.06 15.22
N ASN A 105 -8.21 18.19 15.87
CA ASN A 105 -8.64 19.50 15.38
C ASN A 105 -8.04 19.83 14.01
N GLN A 106 -6.74 19.58 13.82
CA GLN A 106 -6.09 19.76 12.53
C GLN A 106 -6.71 18.84 11.48
N LEU A 107 -6.97 17.58 11.84
CA LEU A 107 -7.60 16.60 10.97
C LEU A 107 -9.03 17.00 10.58
N LEU A 108 -9.80 17.67 11.44
CA LEU A 108 -11.16 18.11 11.13
C LEU A 108 -11.22 19.53 10.51
N SER A 109 -10.08 20.20 10.35
CA SER A 109 -10.02 21.54 9.78
C SER A 109 -10.64 21.61 8.39
N GLY A 110 -11.45 22.65 8.16
CA GLY A 110 -12.22 22.84 6.92
C GLY A 110 -13.55 22.08 6.87
N THR A 111 -13.89 21.31 7.91
CA THR A 111 -15.20 20.67 8.06
C THR A 111 -16.06 21.44 9.07
N PRO A 112 -17.37 21.16 9.16
CA PRO A 112 -18.22 21.67 10.23
C PRO A 112 -17.91 21.10 11.62
N PHE A 113 -17.00 20.12 11.74
CA PHE A 113 -16.69 19.43 12.99
C PHE A 113 -15.44 19.99 13.67
N SER A 114 -15.39 19.83 14.99
CA SER A 114 -14.21 20.11 15.81
C SER A 114 -13.98 19.00 16.84
N ALA A 115 -12.78 18.95 17.40
CA ALA A 115 -12.48 18.00 18.47
C ALA A 115 -13.27 18.38 19.73
N GLY A 116 -13.94 17.39 20.32
CA GLY A 116 -14.45 17.50 21.68
C GLY A 116 -13.47 16.87 22.67
N THR A 117 -13.96 16.02 23.57
CA THR A 117 -13.13 15.33 24.56
C THR A 117 -12.25 14.26 23.91
N VAL A 118 -10.94 14.35 24.12
CA VAL A 118 -9.96 13.33 23.72
C VAL A 118 -9.26 12.84 24.99
N ASP A 119 -9.48 11.57 25.35
CA ASP A 119 -8.97 10.99 26.62
C ASP A 119 -7.46 10.62 26.56
N PHE A 120 -6.81 10.88 25.44
CA PHE A 120 -5.43 10.49 25.13
C PHE A 120 -4.51 11.72 25.17
N THR A 121 -3.37 11.59 25.84
CA THR A 121 -2.39 12.68 26.03
C THR A 121 -1.01 12.35 25.48
N ASP A 122 -0.73 11.07 25.24
CA ASP A 122 0.55 10.64 24.67
C ASP A 122 0.63 11.08 23.21
N SER A 123 1.81 11.50 22.78
CA SER A 123 1.99 11.99 21.42
C SER A 123 1.65 10.90 20.40
N CYS A 124 0.88 11.26 19.38
CA CYS A 124 0.55 10.38 18.27
C CYS A 124 1.12 10.93 16.95
N THR A 125 1.48 10.01 16.06
CA THR A 125 1.90 10.33 14.69
C THR A 125 0.92 9.71 13.70
N MET A 126 0.45 10.50 12.73
CA MET A 126 -0.32 10.00 11.59
C MET A 126 0.16 10.66 10.32
N LYS A 127 0.35 9.84 9.28
CA LYS A 127 0.69 10.29 7.94
C LYS A 127 -0.25 9.70 6.89
N ILE A 128 -0.69 10.54 5.98
CA ILE A 128 -1.49 10.23 4.80
C ILE A 128 -0.80 10.90 3.62
N ASN A 129 -0.57 10.15 2.54
CA ASN A 129 0.10 10.65 1.34
C ASN A 129 -0.66 10.32 0.04
N GLN A 130 -1.97 10.14 0.16
CA GLN A 130 -2.87 9.90 -0.96
C GLN A 130 -4.25 10.48 -0.66
N GLU A 131 -5.09 10.57 -1.70
CA GLU A 131 -6.48 10.96 -1.55
C GLU A 131 -7.27 9.94 -0.73
N VAL A 132 -7.93 10.43 0.31
CA VAL A 132 -8.83 9.66 1.18
C VAL A 132 -10.01 10.51 1.60
N SER A 133 -11.13 9.88 1.93
CA SER A 133 -12.22 10.60 2.57
C SER A 133 -11.83 11.07 3.95
N ARG A 134 -12.39 12.20 4.38
CA ARG A 134 -12.12 12.74 5.71
C ARG A 134 -12.53 11.75 6.80
N ARG A 135 -13.63 11.02 6.58
CA ARG A 135 -14.09 9.97 7.50
C ARG A 135 -13.08 8.83 7.61
N ALA A 136 -12.50 8.40 6.50
CA ALA A 136 -11.48 7.35 6.50
C ALA A 136 -10.24 7.78 7.31
N ALA A 137 -9.78 9.01 7.10
CA ALA A 137 -8.68 9.59 7.88
C ALA A 137 -9.01 9.72 9.38
N LEU A 138 -10.24 10.13 9.71
CA LEU A 138 -10.74 10.19 11.09
C LEU A 138 -10.72 8.81 11.76
N MET A 139 -11.26 7.78 11.10
CA MET A 139 -11.28 6.42 11.64
C MET A 139 -9.86 5.87 11.84
N GLN A 140 -8.95 6.17 10.91
CA GLN A 140 -7.53 5.84 11.06
C GLN A 140 -6.91 6.50 12.30
N TYR A 141 -7.20 7.77 12.52
CA TYR A 141 -6.68 8.53 13.65
C TYR A 141 -7.17 7.94 14.99
N ILE A 142 -8.44 7.59 15.07
CA ILE A 142 -9.04 6.91 16.24
C ILE A 142 -8.37 5.55 16.47
N ALA A 143 -8.13 4.80 15.39
CA ALA A 143 -7.50 3.49 15.48
C ALA A 143 -6.04 3.55 15.95
N ILE A 144 -5.26 4.56 15.52
CA ILE A 144 -3.89 4.82 16.01
C ILE A 144 -3.89 5.06 17.52
N LEU A 145 -4.86 5.82 18.02
CA LEU A 145 -5.02 6.06 19.45
C LEU A 145 -5.54 4.84 20.21
N GLY A 146 -6.15 3.87 19.52
CA GLY A 146 -6.88 2.77 20.15
C GLY A 146 -8.15 3.25 20.87
N GLY A 147 -8.71 4.37 20.42
CA GLY A 147 -9.87 5.00 21.04
C GLY A 147 -11.20 4.59 20.44
N GLU A 148 -12.26 5.18 20.98
CA GLU A 148 -13.64 4.98 20.57
C GLU A 148 -14.27 6.31 20.21
N ILE A 149 -14.90 6.36 19.03
CA ILE A 149 -15.56 7.57 18.55
C ILE A 149 -16.89 7.80 19.27
N GLU A 150 -17.11 9.01 19.74
CA GLU A 150 -18.36 9.47 20.33
C GLU A 150 -18.77 10.80 19.69
N TYR A 151 -19.99 10.84 19.13
CA TYR A 151 -20.54 12.06 18.53
C TYR A 151 -21.31 12.88 19.57
N ASN A 152 -21.04 14.18 19.61
CA ASN A 152 -21.81 15.14 20.40
C ASN A 152 -22.17 16.35 19.52
N GLY A 153 -23.22 16.18 18.71
CA GLY A 153 -23.57 17.14 17.66
C GLY A 153 -22.42 17.29 16.65
N TYR A 154 -21.82 18.48 16.61
CA TYR A 154 -20.69 18.80 15.73
C TYR A 154 -19.32 18.64 16.42
N LEU A 155 -19.29 18.12 17.65
CA LEU A 155 -18.06 17.72 18.33
C LEU A 155 -17.82 16.22 18.14
N ILE A 156 -16.58 15.86 17.85
CA ILE A 156 -16.14 14.47 17.79
C ILE A 156 -15.20 14.21 18.97
N ASN A 157 -15.63 13.32 19.86
CA ASN A 157 -14.86 12.87 21.00
C ASN A 157 -14.12 11.57 20.64
N ILE A 158 -12.95 11.36 21.24
CA ILE A 158 -12.20 10.10 21.21
C ILE A 158 -12.01 9.63 22.64
N ARG A 159 -12.79 8.62 23.03
CA ARG A 159 -12.81 8.11 24.40
C ARG A 159 -11.91 6.89 24.55
N LYS A 160 -11.36 6.69 25.74
CA LYS A 160 -10.70 5.42 26.09
C LYS A 160 -11.72 4.29 26.28
N HIS A 161 -12.90 4.65 26.78
CA HIS A 161 -14.02 3.74 26.98
C HIS A 161 -15.32 4.55 26.99
N ARG A 162 -16.20 4.30 26.03
CA ARG A 162 -17.57 4.77 26.01
C ARG A 162 -18.45 3.88 26.87
N GLY A 163 -19.46 4.48 27.49
CA GLY A 163 -20.37 3.78 28.39
C GLY A 163 -19.75 3.47 29.76
N SER A 164 -20.49 2.70 30.54
CA SER A 164 -20.13 2.26 31.88
C SER A 164 -19.13 1.12 31.86
N MET A 165 -18.02 1.29 32.58
CA MET A 165 -17.10 0.18 32.87
C MET A 165 -17.68 -0.84 33.86
N GLU A 166 -18.65 -0.43 34.69
CA GLU A 166 -19.35 -1.33 35.61
C GLU A 166 -20.31 -2.25 34.85
N TYR A 167 -20.30 -3.53 35.21
CA TYR A 167 -21.16 -4.53 34.58
C TYR A 167 -22.61 -4.34 35.02
N GLN A 168 -23.43 -3.85 34.09
CA GLN A 168 -24.86 -3.71 34.32
C GLN A 168 -25.55 -5.08 34.16
N PRO A 169 -26.32 -5.54 35.14
CA PRO A 169 -27.00 -6.82 35.06
C PRO A 169 -28.16 -6.72 34.07
N VAL A 170 -28.04 -7.45 32.96
CA VAL A 170 -29.08 -7.59 31.95
C VAL A 170 -29.69 -8.98 32.12
N THR A 171 -30.42 -9.11 33.22
CA THR A 171 -31.03 -10.37 33.64
C THR A 171 -32.50 -10.42 33.23
N GLY A 172 -32.93 -11.53 32.62
CA GLY A 172 -34.35 -11.89 32.67
C GLY A 172 -34.83 -12.73 31.51
N SER A 173 -35.04 -14.02 31.76
CA SER A 173 -35.87 -14.86 30.89
C SER A 173 -37.27 -14.28 30.62
N LYS A 174 -37.78 -13.41 31.52
CA LYS A 174 -39.11 -12.77 31.39
C LYS A 174 -39.13 -11.52 30.53
N ASN A 175 -37.99 -10.85 30.34
CA ASN A 175 -37.89 -9.57 29.64
C ASN A 175 -37.04 -9.66 28.38
N VAL A 176 -36.66 -10.86 27.97
CA VAL A 176 -35.89 -11.11 26.77
C VAL A 176 -36.84 -11.72 25.75
N THR A 177 -37.04 -11.02 24.64
CA THR A 177 -37.97 -11.42 23.57
C THR A 177 -37.28 -12.18 22.45
N ASN A 178 -35.98 -11.93 22.25
CA ASN A 178 -35.17 -12.62 21.28
C ASN A 178 -33.74 -12.75 21.82
N VAL A 179 -33.13 -13.91 21.60
CA VAL A 179 -31.70 -14.17 21.79
C VAL A 179 -31.23 -14.99 20.62
N SER A 180 -30.22 -14.48 19.91
CA SER A 180 -29.42 -15.29 19.00
C SER A 180 -27.95 -15.21 19.39
N VAL A 181 -27.24 -16.33 19.22
CA VAL A 181 -25.82 -16.45 19.48
C VAL A 181 -25.16 -16.95 18.21
N SER A 182 -24.11 -16.25 17.78
CA SER A 182 -23.23 -16.73 16.73
C SER A 182 -21.81 -16.86 17.29
N HIS A 183 -21.13 -17.94 16.91
CA HIS A 183 -19.76 -18.22 17.34
C HIS A 183 -18.88 -18.39 16.10
N ASP A 184 -17.90 -17.51 15.93
CA ASP A 184 -16.89 -17.66 14.88
C ASP A 184 -15.58 -18.17 15.48
N SER A 185 -15.26 -19.43 15.19
CA SER A 185 -14.03 -20.09 15.63
C SER A 185 -12.75 -19.47 15.06
N ARG A 186 -12.82 -18.73 13.94
CA ARG A 186 -11.66 -18.08 13.32
C ARG A 186 -11.24 -16.84 14.10
N GLU A 187 -12.20 -16.14 14.68
CA GLU A 187 -11.98 -14.92 15.46
C GLU A 187 -11.98 -15.17 16.98
N ASN A 188 -12.32 -16.40 17.40
CA ASN A 188 -12.58 -16.78 18.78
C ASN A 188 -13.52 -15.76 19.47
N ALA A 189 -14.52 -15.31 18.72
CA ALA A 189 -15.45 -14.27 19.10
C ALA A 189 -16.88 -14.81 19.06
N SER A 190 -17.69 -14.41 20.03
CA SER A 190 -19.12 -14.71 20.06
C SER A 190 -19.88 -13.40 20.00
N SER A 191 -20.77 -13.25 19.02
CA SER A 191 -21.71 -12.15 18.97
C SER A 191 -23.06 -12.62 19.46
N TYR A 192 -23.72 -11.77 20.26
CA TYR A 192 -25.06 -12.04 20.76
C TYR A 192 -25.95 -10.90 20.29
N ASN A 193 -27.04 -11.25 19.61
CA ASN A 193 -28.13 -10.30 19.36
C ASN A 193 -29.21 -10.56 20.40
N ILE A 194 -29.50 -9.56 21.23
CA ILE A 194 -30.49 -9.71 22.30
C ILE A 194 -31.50 -8.59 22.20
N SER A 195 -32.78 -8.98 22.16
CA SER A 195 -33.90 -8.05 22.25
C SER A 195 -34.49 -8.07 23.66
N PHE A 196 -34.58 -6.90 24.27
CA PHE A 196 -35.26 -6.73 25.56
C PHE A 196 -36.68 -6.20 25.38
N PHE A 197 -37.57 -6.51 26.32
CA PHE A 197 -38.85 -5.87 26.54
C PHE A 197 -38.93 -5.29 27.96
N LYS A 198 -38.02 -4.37 28.26
CA LYS A 198 -37.96 -3.65 29.53
C LYS A 198 -37.28 -2.31 29.31
N LEU A 199 -37.71 -1.29 30.05
CA LEU A 199 -37.01 -0.03 30.11
C LEU A 199 -35.64 -0.24 30.76
N LEU A 200 -34.59 -0.34 29.95
CA LEU A 200 -33.20 -0.38 30.37
C LEU A 200 -32.50 0.88 29.85
N ASN A 201 -31.76 1.54 30.72
CA ASN A 201 -30.95 2.69 30.35
C ASN A 201 -29.56 2.23 29.90
N LEU A 202 -29.51 1.55 28.76
CA LEU A 202 -28.27 1.08 28.13
C LEU A 202 -27.77 2.08 27.09
N ALA A 203 -26.47 2.22 27.01
CA ALA A 203 -25.73 2.97 26.01
C ALA A 203 -24.72 2.07 25.27
N VAL A 204 -24.31 2.51 24.08
CA VAL A 204 -23.19 1.88 23.36
C VAL A 204 -21.93 1.97 24.21
N GLY A 205 -21.18 0.87 24.28
CA GLY A 205 -19.96 0.76 25.08
C GLY A 205 -20.20 0.30 26.52
N ASP A 206 -21.43 0.24 27.03
CA ASP A 206 -21.69 -0.30 28.37
C ASP A 206 -21.21 -1.75 28.50
N ASN A 207 -20.53 -2.05 29.61
CA ASN A 207 -20.28 -3.41 30.05
C ASN A 207 -21.57 -4.01 30.63
N VAL A 208 -21.94 -5.20 30.16
CA VAL A 208 -23.18 -5.88 30.53
C VAL A 208 -22.93 -7.32 30.95
N HIS A 209 -23.70 -7.76 31.94
CA HIS A 209 -23.74 -9.15 32.38
C HIS A 209 -25.06 -9.76 31.95
N ILE A 210 -25.01 -10.60 30.92
CA ILE A 210 -26.17 -11.23 30.32
C ILE A 210 -26.33 -12.62 30.91
N VAL A 211 -27.51 -12.87 31.51
CA VAL A 211 -27.87 -14.18 32.03
C VAL A 211 -29.19 -14.64 31.40
N PHE A 212 -29.11 -15.65 30.53
CA PHE A 212 -30.26 -16.29 29.89
C PHE A 212 -30.18 -17.82 30.01
N LYS A 213 -30.69 -18.32 31.14
CA LYS A 213 -30.66 -19.74 31.52
C LYS A 213 -31.18 -20.72 30.46
N PRO A 214 -32.27 -20.43 29.69
CA PRO A 214 -32.79 -21.39 28.71
C PRO A 214 -31.80 -21.76 27.60
N LEU A 215 -30.84 -20.89 27.27
CA LEU A 215 -29.75 -21.17 26.32
C LEU A 215 -28.39 -21.34 27.00
N GLY A 216 -28.35 -21.47 28.34
CA GLY A 216 -27.11 -21.59 29.09
C GLY A 216 -26.18 -20.38 29.00
N ILE A 217 -26.71 -19.19 28.69
CA ILE A 217 -25.90 -17.97 28.55
C ILE A 217 -25.70 -17.35 29.93
N ASP A 218 -24.45 -17.19 30.32
CA ASP A 218 -24.01 -16.41 31.47
C ASP A 218 -22.68 -15.75 31.07
N VAL A 219 -22.76 -14.55 30.50
CA VAL A 219 -21.61 -13.90 29.88
C VAL A 219 -21.49 -12.45 30.29
N LYS A 220 -20.26 -12.05 30.61
CA LYS A 220 -19.84 -10.67 30.79
C LYS A 220 -19.22 -10.19 29.48
N THR A 221 -19.81 -9.15 28.90
CA THR A 221 -19.47 -8.67 27.57
C THR A 221 -19.80 -7.19 27.46
N ARG A 222 -19.63 -6.61 26.29
CA ARG A 222 -19.78 -5.18 26.04
C ARG A 222 -20.68 -4.91 24.86
N ILE A 223 -21.51 -3.88 24.95
CA ILE A 223 -22.39 -3.44 23.87
C ILE A 223 -21.56 -2.77 22.77
N ILE A 224 -21.49 -3.39 21.61
CA ILE A 224 -20.79 -2.86 20.42
C ILE A 224 -21.76 -2.16 19.45
N SER A 225 -23.03 -2.57 19.46
CA SER A 225 -24.12 -1.95 18.70
C SER A 225 -25.37 -1.89 19.57
N LEU A 226 -26.08 -0.76 19.49
CA LEU A 226 -27.34 -0.54 20.18
C LEU A 226 -28.35 -0.01 19.19
N GLU A 227 -29.50 -0.66 19.14
CA GLU A 227 -30.63 -0.26 18.33
C GLU A 227 -31.89 -0.16 19.21
N TYR A 228 -32.57 0.99 19.18
CA TYR A 228 -33.70 1.23 20.07
C TYR A 228 -34.69 2.24 19.52
N ASN A 229 -35.94 2.20 20.00
CA ASN A 229 -36.90 3.26 19.73
C ASN A 229 -36.68 4.42 20.73
N PRO A 230 -36.33 5.64 20.26
CA PRO A 230 -36.00 6.76 21.13
C PRO A 230 -37.19 7.34 21.91
N PHE A 231 -38.42 6.98 21.56
CA PHE A 231 -39.64 7.39 22.25
C PHE A 231 -40.20 6.30 23.16
N TYR A 232 -39.87 5.04 22.88
CA TYR A 232 -40.37 3.87 23.59
C TYR A 232 -39.27 2.83 23.72
N ARG A 233 -38.37 3.03 24.68
CA ARG A 233 -37.17 2.20 24.92
C ARG A 233 -37.48 0.83 25.55
N TYR A 234 -38.66 0.27 25.25
CA TYR A 234 -39.05 -1.07 25.66
C TYR A 234 -38.39 -2.12 24.79
N ASN A 235 -38.31 -1.88 23.48
CA ASN A 235 -37.60 -2.75 22.55
C ASN A 235 -36.20 -2.19 22.30
N ILE A 236 -35.19 -2.93 22.75
CA ILE A 236 -33.78 -2.61 22.59
C ILE A 236 -33.12 -3.84 22.02
N GLN A 237 -32.45 -3.69 20.88
CA GLN A 237 -31.58 -4.70 20.30
C GLN A 237 -30.14 -4.32 20.59
N VAL A 238 -29.40 -5.23 21.20
CA VAL A 238 -27.97 -5.08 21.42
C VAL A 238 -27.21 -6.11 20.62
N GLU A 239 -26.11 -5.68 20.03
CA GLU A 239 -25.03 -6.56 19.65
C GLU A 239 -23.92 -6.42 20.69
N VAL A 240 -23.42 -7.54 21.18
CA VAL A 240 -22.33 -7.56 22.16
C VAL A 240 -21.16 -8.37 21.67
N GLY A 241 -19.96 -7.92 22.01
CA GLY A 241 -18.73 -8.54 21.54
C GLY A 241 -17.49 -7.80 22.01
N ARG A 242 -16.34 -8.15 21.41
CA ARG A 242 -15.09 -7.42 21.59
C ARG A 242 -14.97 -6.37 20.50
N TYR A 243 -14.76 -5.12 20.90
CA TYR A 243 -14.44 -4.04 19.98
C TYR A 243 -12.93 -3.93 19.81
N LYS A 244 -12.47 -3.87 18.55
CA LYS A 244 -11.09 -3.55 18.19
C LYS A 244 -11.11 -2.61 16.98
N PRO A 245 -10.68 -1.35 17.13
CA PRO A 245 -10.46 -0.47 15.98
C PRO A 245 -9.47 -1.11 15.02
N SER A 246 -9.76 -1.10 13.72
CA SER A 246 -8.84 -1.55 12.68
C SER A 246 -8.04 -0.37 12.14
N ILE A 247 -6.73 -0.57 11.99
CA ILE A 247 -5.84 0.33 11.27
C ILE A 247 -5.80 -0.12 9.82
N SER A 248 -6.00 0.80 8.88
CA SER A 248 -5.83 0.51 7.45
C SER A 248 -4.42 0.84 6.99
N ASP A 249 -3.68 -0.17 6.54
CA ASP A 249 -2.34 0.01 5.96
C ASP A 249 -2.37 0.69 4.59
N THR A 250 -3.56 0.85 4.00
CA THR A 250 -3.75 1.40 2.65
C THR A 250 -3.46 2.88 2.53
N PHE A 251 -3.33 3.64 3.64
CA PHE A 251 -3.12 5.09 3.62
C PHE A 251 -1.69 5.51 3.27
N TYR A 252 -0.79 4.54 3.16
CA TYR A 252 0.54 4.71 2.61
C TYR A 252 0.52 4.25 1.15
N ARG A 253 0.50 5.20 0.21
CA ARG A 253 1.11 4.97 -1.09
C ARG A 253 2.62 4.90 -0.84
N ILE A 254 3.10 3.70 -0.56
CA ILE A 254 4.52 3.44 -0.42
C ILE A 254 5.22 3.95 -1.68
N GLU A 255 6.33 4.65 -1.48
CA GLU A 255 7.56 4.78 -2.29
C GLU A 255 7.87 3.66 -3.31
N ASN A 256 7.10 2.58 -3.38
CA ASN A 256 7.18 1.48 -4.34
C ASN A 256 7.13 1.96 -5.78
N SER A 257 6.47 3.08 -6.08
CA SER A 257 6.57 3.70 -7.41
C SER A 257 7.97 4.24 -7.68
N MET A 258 8.61 4.89 -6.71
CA MET A 258 9.98 5.38 -6.84
C MET A 258 11.00 4.24 -6.83
N ASN A 259 10.87 3.24 -5.95
CA ASN A 259 11.77 2.09 -5.93
C ASN A 259 11.67 1.22 -7.20
N LYS A 260 10.47 1.05 -7.76
CA LYS A 260 10.29 0.39 -9.07
C LYS A 260 10.83 1.23 -10.21
N VAL A 261 10.71 2.55 -10.14
CA VAL A 261 11.30 3.45 -11.14
C VAL A 261 12.82 3.42 -11.03
N GLU A 262 13.39 3.42 -9.83
CA GLU A 262 14.83 3.33 -9.57
C GLU A 262 15.39 1.97 -10.01
N SER A 263 14.70 0.87 -9.70
CA SER A 263 15.09 -0.46 -10.20
C SER A 263 15.00 -0.52 -11.73
N SER A 264 13.93 0.02 -12.32
CA SER A 264 13.79 0.08 -13.78
C SER A 264 14.84 0.99 -14.42
N LEU A 265 15.24 2.08 -13.77
CA LEU A 265 16.32 2.97 -14.23
C LEU A 265 17.69 2.28 -14.15
N ASN A 266 17.92 1.47 -13.12
CA ASN A 266 19.14 0.65 -13.00
C ASN A 266 19.17 -0.50 -14.02
N ASP A 267 18.02 -1.13 -14.28
CA ASP A 267 17.88 -2.16 -15.32
C ASP A 267 18.06 -1.56 -16.72
N VAL A 268 17.55 -0.35 -16.96
CA VAL A 268 17.79 0.41 -18.20
C VAL A 268 19.25 0.83 -18.30
N GLY A 269 19.86 1.31 -17.22
CA GLY A 269 21.28 1.70 -17.19
C GLY A 269 22.20 0.53 -17.52
N SER A 270 21.99 -0.62 -16.88
CA SER A 270 22.73 -1.86 -17.16
C SER A 270 22.48 -2.40 -18.57
N SER A 271 21.26 -2.27 -19.09
CA SER A 271 20.95 -2.63 -20.49
C SER A 271 21.64 -1.69 -21.49
N VAL A 272 21.70 -0.38 -21.20
CA VAL A 272 22.40 0.62 -22.02
C VAL A 272 23.91 0.40 -21.96
N ASP A 273 24.48 0.05 -20.81
CA ASP A 273 25.89 -0.30 -20.68
C ASP A 273 26.22 -1.62 -21.39
N GLY A 274 25.32 -2.60 -21.32
CA GLY A 274 25.40 -3.83 -22.10
C GLY A 274 25.33 -3.57 -23.61
N LEU A 275 24.47 -2.66 -24.06
CA LEU A 275 24.38 -2.22 -25.45
C LEU A 275 25.61 -1.41 -25.88
N LYS A 276 26.17 -0.54 -25.03
CA LYS A 276 27.44 0.16 -25.30
C LYS A 276 28.58 -0.82 -25.43
N TYR A 277 28.68 -1.80 -24.53
CA TYR A 277 29.67 -2.86 -24.61
C TYR A 277 29.51 -3.68 -25.91
N GLN A 278 28.27 -4.06 -26.25
CA GLN A 278 27.99 -4.75 -27.52
C GLN A 278 28.28 -3.86 -28.74
N MET A 279 28.01 -2.56 -28.67
CA MET A 279 28.31 -1.59 -29.73
C MET A 279 29.82 -1.37 -29.91
N ASP A 280 30.59 -1.31 -28.82
CA ASP A 280 32.06 -1.27 -28.86
C ASP A 280 32.64 -2.57 -29.42
N GLN A 281 32.03 -3.72 -29.10
CA GLN A 281 32.39 -5.01 -29.70
C GLN A 281 31.97 -5.12 -31.17
N LEU A 282 30.91 -4.44 -31.57
CA LEU A 282 30.45 -4.26 -32.95
C LEU A 282 31.16 -3.11 -33.66
N GLY A 283 32.12 -2.43 -32.99
CA GLY A 283 33.06 -1.53 -33.62
C GLY A 283 33.63 -2.23 -34.84
N VAL A 284 33.16 -1.79 -36.01
CA VAL A 284 33.46 -2.40 -37.29
C VAL A 284 34.96 -2.29 -37.45
N SER A 285 35.68 -3.39 -37.24
CA SER A 285 37.12 -3.44 -37.47
C SER A 285 37.34 -3.17 -38.96
N TYR A 286 37.84 -1.97 -39.26
CA TYR A 286 38.25 -1.62 -40.61
C TYR A 286 39.75 -1.88 -40.74
N THR A 287 40.12 -2.57 -41.81
CA THR A 287 41.52 -2.76 -42.18
C THR A 287 41.93 -1.59 -43.07
N ILE A 288 42.88 -0.77 -42.63
CA ILE A 288 43.45 0.30 -43.45
C ILE A 288 44.85 -0.07 -43.90
N VAL A 289 45.26 0.40 -45.08
CA VAL A 289 46.65 0.33 -45.52
C VAL A 289 47.45 1.35 -44.72
N LYS A 290 48.30 0.88 -43.81
CA LYS A 290 49.21 1.71 -43.01
C LYS A 290 50.39 2.20 -43.84
N ASN A 291 50.97 1.30 -44.63
CA ASN A 291 52.12 1.59 -45.47
C ASN A 291 52.04 0.78 -46.76
N LEU A 292 52.48 1.36 -47.87
CA LEU A 292 52.58 0.70 -49.15
C LEU A 292 53.86 1.16 -49.84
N THR A 293 54.71 0.21 -50.22
CA THR A 293 55.94 0.45 -50.96
C THR A 293 55.97 -0.39 -52.22
N VAL A 294 56.54 0.15 -53.29
CA VAL A 294 56.72 -0.55 -54.56
C VAL A 294 58.20 -0.60 -54.87
N ASP A 295 58.74 -1.81 -54.97
CA ASP A 295 60.10 -2.06 -55.44
C ASP A 295 60.09 -2.53 -56.90
N ALA A 296 61.25 -2.89 -57.45
CA ALA A 296 61.39 -3.26 -58.86
C ALA A 296 60.58 -4.51 -59.27
N SER A 297 60.07 -5.30 -58.31
CA SER A 297 59.39 -6.57 -58.58
C SER A 297 58.12 -6.79 -57.75
N PHE A 298 57.92 -6.05 -56.65
CA PHE A 298 56.82 -6.26 -55.72
C PHE A 298 56.21 -4.96 -55.18
N ILE A 299 54.93 -5.06 -54.84
CA ILE A 299 54.20 -4.10 -54.00
C ILE A 299 54.10 -4.74 -52.62
N ASN A 300 54.68 -4.12 -51.60
CA ASN A 300 54.59 -4.55 -50.21
C ASN A 300 53.60 -3.65 -49.47
N VAL A 301 52.60 -4.25 -48.85
CA VAL A 301 51.51 -3.55 -48.16
C VAL A 301 51.48 -3.97 -46.70
N THR A 302 51.57 -3.01 -45.79
CA THR A 302 51.33 -3.21 -44.36
C THR A 302 49.93 -2.71 -44.05
N TYR A 303 49.06 -3.60 -43.59
CA TYR A 303 47.73 -3.30 -43.10
C TYR A 303 47.74 -3.10 -41.59
N GLU A 304 46.90 -2.20 -41.09
CA GLU A 304 46.66 -2.01 -39.66
C GLU A 304 45.16 -2.21 -39.36
N VAL A 305 44.88 -2.95 -38.29
CA VAL A 305 43.53 -3.14 -37.75
C VAL A 305 43.49 -2.53 -36.36
N GLU A 306 42.61 -1.56 -36.18
CA GLU A 306 42.34 -0.94 -34.88
C GLU A 306 41.08 -1.57 -34.27
N LYS A 307 41.27 -2.44 -33.27
CA LYS A 307 40.19 -2.83 -32.35
C LYS A 307 40.76 -3.04 -30.96
N GLY A 308 40.77 -1.99 -30.16
CA GLY A 308 41.28 -2.02 -28.79
C GLY A 308 42.81 -2.13 -28.67
N ASP A 309 43.48 -2.79 -29.61
CA ASP A 309 44.93 -2.91 -29.75
C ASP A 309 45.34 -2.87 -31.24
N THR A 310 46.45 -2.19 -31.56
CA THR A 310 46.96 -2.02 -32.94
C THR A 310 47.65 -3.28 -33.44
N HIS A 311 47.09 -3.96 -34.44
CA HIS A 311 47.68 -5.14 -35.06
C HIS A 311 48.07 -4.88 -36.51
N GLN A 312 49.27 -5.34 -36.92
CA GLN A 312 49.76 -5.19 -38.29
C GLN A 312 49.84 -6.51 -39.03
N TYR A 313 49.48 -6.49 -40.32
CA TYR A 313 49.60 -7.62 -41.24
C TYR A 313 50.40 -7.17 -42.46
N HIS A 314 51.24 -8.04 -42.98
CA HIS A 314 52.07 -7.73 -44.15
C HIS A 314 51.64 -8.61 -45.32
N ALA A 315 51.38 -7.99 -46.45
CA ALA A 315 51.07 -8.67 -47.71
C ALA A 315 52.05 -8.24 -48.80
N LYS A 316 52.47 -9.21 -49.60
CA LYS A 316 53.38 -8.99 -50.72
C LYS A 316 52.70 -9.36 -52.01
N TYR A 317 52.71 -8.45 -52.97
CA TYR A 317 52.11 -8.64 -54.28
C TYR A 317 53.17 -8.53 -55.38
N SER A 318 53.17 -9.45 -56.33
CA SER A 318 53.92 -9.28 -57.58
C SER A 318 53.08 -8.46 -58.57
N TYR A 319 53.74 -7.83 -59.54
CA TYR A 319 53.04 -7.12 -60.60
C TYR A 319 53.79 -7.25 -61.94
N ALA A 320 53.04 -7.16 -63.04
CA ALA A 320 53.61 -7.11 -64.38
C ALA A 320 53.39 -5.73 -65.01
N THR A 321 54.28 -5.31 -65.91
CA THR A 321 54.14 -4.06 -66.66
C THR A 321 54.19 -4.28 -68.17
N ASP A 322 53.57 -3.39 -68.93
CA ASP A 322 53.80 -3.32 -70.37
C ASP A 322 55.14 -2.63 -70.71
N GLY A 323 55.47 -2.54 -72.01
CA GLY A 323 56.69 -1.90 -72.50
C GLY A 323 56.78 -0.38 -72.25
N SER A 324 55.72 0.24 -71.72
CA SER A 324 55.72 1.64 -71.27
C SER A 324 55.85 1.79 -69.75
N GLY A 325 55.97 0.68 -69.01
CA GLY A 325 56.08 0.67 -67.55
C GLY A 325 54.74 0.75 -66.82
N ARG A 326 53.60 0.67 -67.52
CA ARG A 326 52.28 0.68 -66.90
C ARG A 326 51.96 -0.70 -66.33
N ILE A 327 51.51 -0.77 -65.08
CA ILE A 327 51.08 -2.02 -64.44
C ILE A 327 49.87 -2.61 -65.19
N THR A 328 49.98 -3.88 -65.59
CA THR A 328 48.96 -4.63 -66.33
C THR A 328 48.32 -5.74 -65.49
N SER A 329 48.99 -6.22 -64.44
CA SER A 329 48.41 -7.15 -63.46
C SER A 329 49.08 -7.00 -62.09
N ILE A 330 48.37 -7.39 -61.02
CA ILE A 330 48.86 -7.50 -59.65
C ILE A 330 48.37 -8.84 -59.09
N THR A 331 49.26 -9.61 -58.46
CA THR A 331 48.95 -10.93 -57.88
C THR A 331 49.44 -10.97 -56.44
N LEU A 332 48.60 -11.44 -55.51
CA LEU A 332 49.02 -11.66 -54.12
C LEU A 332 49.95 -12.89 -54.07
N GLU A 333 51.14 -12.71 -53.51
CA GLU A 333 52.14 -13.77 -53.36
C GLU A 333 52.15 -14.35 -51.95
N ASP A 334 52.08 -13.50 -50.91
CA ASP A 334 52.22 -13.94 -49.52
C ASP A 334 51.48 -13.01 -48.53
N ILE A 335 51.04 -13.58 -47.39
CA ILE A 335 50.45 -12.87 -46.26
C ILE A 335 50.95 -13.45 -44.92
N PHE A 336 51.42 -12.59 -44.01
CA PHE A 336 51.94 -13.02 -42.69
C PHE A 336 51.43 -12.14 -41.53
N SER A 337 51.23 -12.75 -40.36
CA SER A 337 50.75 -12.12 -39.10
C SER A 337 51.71 -12.38 -37.95
N GLU A 338 52.01 -11.39 -37.11
CA GLU A 338 52.96 -11.48 -35.97
C GLU A 338 52.36 -12.11 -34.68
N LEU A 339 51.57 -13.19 -34.78
CA LEU A 339 51.17 -13.97 -33.60
C LEU A 339 52.14 -15.15 -33.39
N LEU A 340 53.22 -14.93 -32.63
CA LEU A 340 54.14 -15.98 -32.17
C LEU A 340 53.66 -16.58 -30.84
N LEU A 341 52.72 -17.54 -30.87
CA LEU A 341 52.54 -18.49 -29.78
C LEU A 341 53.36 -19.74 -30.10
N LYS A 342 54.45 -19.99 -29.36
CA LYS A 342 55.20 -21.24 -29.51
C LYS A 342 54.47 -22.37 -28.79
N GLU A 343 53.95 -23.33 -29.56
CA GLU A 343 53.27 -24.51 -29.00
C GLU A 343 54.29 -25.40 -28.27
N VAL A 344 53.96 -25.78 -27.02
CA VAL A 344 54.83 -26.65 -26.21
C VAL A 344 54.67 -28.09 -26.69
N SER A 345 55.77 -28.68 -27.15
CA SER A 345 55.82 -30.10 -27.56
C SER A 345 56.07 -31.01 -26.36
N THR A 346 56.99 -30.63 -25.48
CA THR A 346 57.35 -31.45 -24.30
C THR A 346 57.74 -30.56 -23.13
N LEU A 347 57.35 -30.95 -21.90
CA LEU A 347 57.74 -30.31 -20.64
C LEU A 347 58.29 -31.38 -19.69
N LEU A 348 59.56 -31.25 -19.31
CA LEU A 348 60.23 -32.11 -18.33
C LEU A 348 60.45 -31.34 -17.03
N VAL A 349 60.21 -31.99 -15.89
CA VAL A 349 60.34 -31.38 -14.56
C VAL A 349 61.32 -32.20 -13.71
N ASP A 350 62.32 -31.53 -13.15
CA ASP A 350 63.33 -32.09 -12.24
C ASP A 350 63.28 -31.37 -10.88
N ALA A 351 64.12 -31.76 -9.92
CA ALA A 351 64.07 -31.33 -8.52
C ALA A 351 64.22 -29.81 -8.27
N ALA A 352 64.74 -29.05 -9.24
CA ALA A 352 64.89 -27.59 -9.14
C ALA A 352 64.69 -26.82 -10.47
N ARG A 353 64.34 -27.52 -11.57
CA ARG A 353 64.17 -26.91 -12.89
C ARG A 353 63.08 -27.57 -13.72
N PHE A 354 62.57 -26.88 -14.72
CA PHE A 354 61.84 -27.49 -15.82
C PHE A 354 62.43 -27.09 -17.18
N GLU A 355 62.40 -28.03 -18.13
CA GLU A 355 62.88 -27.86 -19.49
C GLU A 355 61.69 -28.02 -20.45
N ILE A 356 61.51 -27.04 -21.33
CA ILE A 356 60.47 -26.99 -22.35
C ILE A 356 61.11 -27.20 -23.70
N THR A 357 60.57 -28.12 -24.49
CA THR A 357 60.83 -28.23 -25.93
C THR A 357 59.58 -27.78 -26.67
N TYR A 358 59.71 -26.81 -27.57
CA TYR A 358 58.61 -26.32 -28.40
C TYR A 358 58.46 -27.19 -29.66
N ALA A 359 57.30 -27.10 -30.32
CA ALA A 359 57.01 -27.86 -31.54
C ALA A 359 57.98 -27.55 -32.70
N ASP A 360 58.63 -26.38 -32.67
CA ASP A 360 59.67 -25.98 -33.63
C ASP A 360 61.06 -26.54 -33.30
N GLY A 361 61.21 -27.29 -32.20
CA GLY A 361 62.45 -27.93 -31.77
C GLY A 361 63.36 -27.05 -30.91
N GLU A 362 62.99 -25.78 -30.66
CA GLU A 362 63.71 -24.95 -29.71
C GLU A 362 63.46 -25.41 -28.27
N THR A 363 64.43 -25.16 -27.39
CA THR A 363 64.35 -25.52 -25.97
C THR A 363 64.51 -24.31 -25.06
N ALA A 364 63.86 -24.34 -23.91
CA ALA A 364 63.97 -23.33 -22.86
C ALA A 364 64.03 -23.98 -21.49
N SER A 365 64.99 -23.57 -20.66
CA SER A 365 65.15 -24.05 -19.29
C SER A 365 64.70 -22.99 -18.30
N TYR A 366 64.10 -23.42 -17.21
CA TYR A 366 63.64 -22.53 -16.14
C TYR A 366 63.98 -23.16 -14.80
N ASN A 367 64.59 -22.39 -13.92
CA ASN A 367 64.74 -22.76 -12.53
C ASN A 367 63.46 -22.39 -11.77
N TYR A 368 63.15 -23.16 -10.74
CA TYR A 368 62.07 -22.81 -9.82
C TYR A 368 62.52 -22.92 -8.38
N THR A 369 61.89 -22.13 -7.52
CA THR A 369 62.07 -22.19 -6.06
C THR A 369 60.79 -22.69 -5.41
N THR A 370 60.93 -23.41 -4.30
CA THR A 370 59.79 -23.89 -3.51
C THR A 370 59.89 -23.42 -2.07
N ASP A 371 58.74 -23.26 -1.43
CA ASP A 371 58.68 -23.09 0.01
C ASP A 371 58.95 -24.42 0.75
N SER A 372 59.01 -24.35 2.09
CA SER A 372 59.20 -25.52 2.96
C SER A 372 58.11 -26.61 2.84
N SER A 373 56.99 -26.33 2.16
CA SER A 373 55.93 -27.31 1.87
C SER A 373 56.05 -27.92 0.47
N GLY A 374 57.02 -27.48 -0.33
CA GLY A 374 57.26 -27.94 -1.70
C GLY A 374 56.44 -27.20 -2.77
N ARG A 375 55.72 -26.12 -2.41
CA ARG A 375 54.96 -25.32 -3.39
C ARG A 375 55.88 -24.37 -4.12
N ILE A 376 55.77 -24.29 -5.45
CA ILE A 376 56.54 -23.35 -6.27
C ILE A 376 56.20 -21.91 -5.88
N THR A 377 57.22 -21.15 -5.49
CA THR A 377 57.14 -19.75 -5.07
C THR A 377 57.69 -18.78 -6.11
N GLY A 378 58.47 -19.26 -7.07
CA GLY A 378 59.04 -18.44 -8.13
C GLY A 378 59.63 -19.28 -9.25
N ILE A 379 59.64 -18.72 -10.45
CA ILE A 379 60.16 -19.33 -11.68
C ILE A 379 61.02 -18.28 -12.39
N GLU A 380 62.22 -18.68 -12.83
CA GLU A 380 63.15 -17.82 -13.56
C GLU A 380 63.71 -18.59 -14.76
N LYS A 381 63.75 -17.94 -15.94
CA LYS A 381 64.31 -18.54 -17.15
C LYS A 381 65.84 -18.55 -17.06
N VAL A 382 66.46 -19.66 -17.44
CA VAL A 382 67.91 -19.87 -17.47
C VAL A 382 68.48 -19.59 -18.85
#